data_AF-A0A975GUC4-F1
#
_entry.id   AF-A0A975GUC4-F1
#
_cell.length_a   1.000
_cell.length_b   1.000
_cell.length_c   1.000
_cell.angle_alpha   90.00
_cell.angle_beta   90.00
_cell.angle_gamma   90.00
#
_symmetry.space_group_name_H-M   'P 1'
#
loop_
_entity.id
_entity.type
_entity.pdbx_description
1 polymer ?
#
loop_
_entity_poly.entity_id
_entity_poly.type
_entity_poly.pdbx_seq_one_letter_code
_entity_poly.pdbx_strand_id
1 'polypeptide(L)'
;MEKLFVRFATLTAKIAGKPWTFIACLLIVLVWAMSGPVFKFNETWQLVINTGTTIITFLMVFLIQNTQNRDGAAMQAKLDELVFAVRQADSRFIGIEHLTEKELDAILAEVEKRGLAVQSGKPAAPIPGKRGKRADEIEAEQPAKASPAKERAAKPATRKPAAK
;
A
#
# COMPACT_ATOMS: atom_id res chain seq x y z
N MET A 1 0.69 14.66 15.29
CA MET A 1 0.83 13.48 16.18
C MET A 1 1.03 12.18 15.39
N GLU A 2 0.25 11.93 14.33
CA GLU A 2 0.38 10.74 13.47
C GLU A 2 1.81 10.48 12.96
N LYS A 3 2.49 11.48 12.38
CA LYS A 3 3.88 11.35 11.92
C LYS A 3 4.87 10.96 13.02
N LEU A 4 4.63 11.35 14.27
CA LEU A 4 5.47 11.00 15.42
C LEU A 4 5.24 9.56 15.85
N PHE A 5 3.97 9.14 15.96
CA PHE A 5 3.60 7.76 16.22
C PHE A 5 4.16 6.81 15.15
N VAL A 6 4.01 7.18 13.88
CA VAL A 6 4.53 6.40 12.75
C VAL A 6 6.05 6.27 12.81
N ARG A 7 6.78 7.36 13.10
CA ARG A 7 8.25 7.31 13.27
C ARG A 7 8.65 6.43 14.45
N PHE A 8 7.96 6.54 15.58
CA PHE A 8 8.19 5.70 16.74
C PHE A 8 7.94 4.23 16.42
N ALA A 9 6.78 3.89 15.84
CA ALA A 9 6.42 2.51 15.47
C ALA A 9 7.42 1.91 14.48
N THR A 10 7.81 2.67 13.45
CA THR A 10 8.80 2.23 12.46
C THR A 10 10.17 2.01 13.10
N LEU A 11 10.60 2.91 13.99
CA LEU A 11 11.89 2.79 14.69
C LEU A 11 11.89 1.57 15.62
N THR A 12 10.84 1.40 16.42
CA THR A 12 10.67 0.26 17.33
C THR A 12 10.64 -1.05 16.56
N ALA A 13 9.88 -1.14 15.46
CA ALA A 13 9.86 -2.33 14.60
C ALA A 13 11.24 -2.63 14.01
N LYS A 14 11.96 -1.60 13.53
CA LYS A 14 13.31 -1.75 12.97
C LYS A 14 14.33 -2.20 14.01
N ILE A 15 14.22 -1.73 15.26
CA ILE A 15 15.08 -2.17 16.36
C ILE A 15 14.71 -3.60 16.75
N ALA A 16 13.43 -3.90 16.93
CA ALA A 16 12.95 -5.22 17.31
C ALA A 16 13.32 -6.31 16.29
N GLY A 17 13.34 -6.00 15.00
CA GLY A 17 13.74 -6.94 13.94
C GLY A 17 15.24 -7.22 13.82
N LYS A 18 16.10 -6.56 14.60
CA LYS A 18 17.56 -6.79 14.53
C LYS A 18 17.96 -8.07 15.30
N PRO A 19 18.89 -8.89 14.77
CA PRO A 19 19.42 -10.06 15.48
C PRO A 19 19.99 -9.74 16.87
N TRP A 20 20.63 -8.58 17.02
CA TRP A 20 21.15 -8.10 18.30
C TRP A 20 20.07 -7.90 19.37
N THR A 21 18.86 -7.51 18.97
CA THR A 21 17.75 -7.33 19.90
C THR A 21 17.25 -8.68 20.39
N PHE A 22 17.22 -9.70 19.54
CA PHE A 22 16.93 -11.06 19.96
C PHE A 22 17.93 -11.59 21.00
N ILE A 23 19.23 -11.37 20.76
CA ILE A 23 20.29 -11.75 21.72
C ILE A 23 20.08 -11.02 23.05
N ALA A 24 19.79 -9.72 23.02
CA ALA A 24 19.52 -8.94 24.22
C ALA A 24 18.29 -9.46 25.00
N CYS A 25 17.18 -9.78 24.30
CA CYS A 25 16.01 -10.39 24.92
C CYS A 25 16.33 -11.74 25.55
N LEU A 26 17.13 -12.59 24.88
CA LEU A 26 17.55 -13.88 25.42
C LEU A 26 18.37 -13.71 26.70
N LEU A 27 19.31 -12.75 26.72
CA LEU A 27 20.08 -12.42 27.91
C LEU A 27 19.19 -11.95 29.07
N ILE A 28 18.18 -11.14 28.79
CA ILE A 28 17.20 -10.70 29.80
C ILE A 28 16.46 -11.90 30.40
N VAL A 29 16.01 -12.84 29.56
CA VAL A 29 15.34 -14.07 30.02
C VAL A 29 16.29 -14.93 30.85
N LEU A 30 17.56 -15.04 30.46
CA LEU A 30 18.57 -15.79 31.22
C LEU A 30 18.85 -15.14 32.59
N VAL A 31 18.99 -13.82 32.66
CA VAL A 31 19.18 -13.10 33.93
C VAL A 31 17.96 -13.27 34.83
N TRP A 32 16.75 -13.17 34.28
CA TRP A 32 15.53 -13.46 35.03
C TRP A 32 15.50 -14.90 35.56
N ALA A 33 15.86 -15.90 34.73
CA ALA A 33 15.95 -17.30 35.14
C ALA A 33 16.96 -17.52 36.27
N MET A 34 18.14 -16.90 36.17
CA MET A 34 19.18 -16.95 37.20
C MET A 34 18.79 -16.24 38.50
N SER A 35 17.87 -15.27 38.46
CA SER A 35 17.31 -14.64 39.67
C SER A 35 16.33 -15.56 40.42
N GLY A 36 15.77 -16.58 39.75
CA GLY A 36 14.75 -17.48 40.30
C GLY A 36 15.12 -18.15 41.64
N PRO A 37 16.34 -18.71 41.83
CA PRO A 37 16.78 -19.27 43.10
C PRO A 37 16.78 -18.28 44.27
N VAL A 38 17.10 -17.00 44.02
CA VAL A 38 17.08 -15.95 45.05
C VAL A 38 15.65 -15.68 45.51
N PHE A 39 14.68 -15.72 44.59
CA PHE A 39 13.26 -15.51 44.87
C PHE A 39 12.49 -16.80 45.16
N LYS A 40 13.19 -17.94 45.32
CA LYS A 40 12.60 -19.27 45.54
C LYS A 40 11.53 -19.65 44.52
N PHE A 41 11.64 -19.15 43.28
CA PHE A 41 10.67 -19.37 42.20
C PHE A 41 9.21 -19.06 42.60
N ASN A 42 9.00 -18.03 43.42
CA ASN A 42 7.67 -17.68 43.94
C ASN A 42 6.71 -17.13 42.85
N GLU A 43 5.42 -17.03 43.20
CA GLU A 43 4.37 -16.54 42.30
C GLU A 43 4.65 -15.14 41.77
N THR A 44 5.21 -14.23 42.58
CA THR A 44 5.54 -12.87 42.15
C THR A 44 6.63 -12.87 41.06
N TRP A 45 7.63 -13.74 41.19
CA TRP A 45 8.72 -13.86 40.22
C TRP A 45 8.21 -14.37 38.85
N GLN A 46 7.28 -15.32 38.85
CA GLN A 46 6.62 -15.80 37.62
C GLN A 46 5.68 -14.74 37.04
N LEU A 47 4.91 -14.05 37.88
CA LEU A 47 3.97 -13.01 37.48
C LEU A 47 4.66 -11.89 36.69
N VAL A 48 5.84 -11.45 37.14
CA VAL A 48 6.58 -10.34 36.51
C VAL A 48 6.90 -10.64 35.04
N ILE A 49 7.43 -11.82 34.71
CA ILE A 49 7.76 -12.14 33.31
C ILE A 49 6.50 -12.36 32.47
N ASN A 50 5.48 -12.99 33.04
CA ASN A 50 4.25 -13.30 32.32
C ASN A 50 3.49 -12.02 31.99
N THR A 51 3.24 -11.16 32.99
CA THR A 51 2.57 -9.87 32.81
C THR A 51 3.39 -8.94 31.92
N GLY A 52 4.70 -8.84 32.12
CA GLY A 52 5.56 -7.99 31.31
C GLY A 52 5.58 -8.38 29.84
N THR A 53 5.81 -9.66 29.55
CA THR A 53 5.87 -10.17 28.18
C THR A 53 4.51 -10.04 27.50
N THR A 54 3.40 -10.26 28.22
CA THR A 54 2.05 -10.10 27.69
C THR A 54 1.78 -8.66 27.25
N ILE A 55 2.10 -7.67 28.10
CA ILE A 55 1.94 -6.25 27.76
C ILE A 55 2.81 -5.89 26.56
N ILE A 56 4.08 -6.29 26.55
CA ILE A 56 5.01 -6.02 25.44
C ILE A 56 4.47 -6.65 24.14
N THR A 57 4.02 -7.90 24.19
CA THR A 57 3.49 -8.61 23.01
C THR A 57 2.23 -7.93 22.49
N PHE A 58 1.30 -7.55 23.38
CA PHE A 58 0.08 -6.86 22.99
C PHE A 58 0.39 -5.53 22.29
N LEU A 59 1.29 -4.71 22.87
CA LEU A 59 1.74 -3.48 22.24
C LEU A 59 2.46 -3.75 20.91
N MET A 60 3.29 -4.80 20.86
CA MET A 60 4.05 -5.17 19.67
C MET A 60 3.14 -5.56 18.51
N VAL A 61 2.03 -6.26 18.74
CA VAL A 61 1.04 -6.60 17.70
C VAL A 61 0.56 -5.32 17.00
N PHE A 62 0.18 -4.28 17.75
CA PHE A 62 -0.25 -3.02 17.14
C PHE A 62 0.87 -2.28 16.40
N LEU A 63 2.10 -2.30 16.94
CA LEU A 63 3.24 -1.67 16.29
C LEU A 63 3.60 -2.38 14.96
N ILE A 64 3.57 -3.71 14.97
CA ILE A 64 3.78 -4.54 13.79
C ILE A 64 2.66 -4.27 12.78
N GLN A 65 1.39 -4.33 13.18
CA GLN A 65 0.25 -4.08 12.30
C GLN A 65 0.32 -2.68 11.66
N ASN A 66 0.63 -1.64 12.42
CA ASN A 66 0.74 -0.29 11.87
C ASN A 66 1.89 -0.18 10.84
N THR A 67 3.04 -0.79 11.14
CA THR A 67 4.19 -0.77 10.24
C THR A 67 3.91 -1.60 8.98
N GLN A 68 3.38 -2.81 9.15
CA GLN A 68 3.01 -3.71 8.04
C GLN A 68 1.91 -3.13 7.16
N ASN A 69 0.86 -2.52 7.72
CA ASN A 69 -0.21 -1.91 6.94
C ASN A 69 0.33 -0.77 6.06
N ARG A 70 1.17 0.10 6.64
CA ARG A 70 1.76 1.21 5.91
C ARG A 70 2.76 0.74 4.84
N ASP A 71 3.63 -0.20 5.19
CA ASP A 71 4.61 -0.73 4.26
C ASP A 71 3.91 -1.52 3.13
N GLY A 72 2.82 -2.21 3.43
CA GLY A 72 1.93 -2.87 2.46
C GLY A 72 1.35 -1.89 1.44
N ALA A 73 0.72 -0.81 1.90
CA ALA A 73 0.17 0.23 1.02
C ALA A 73 1.26 0.90 0.16
N ALA A 74 2.44 1.16 0.74
CA ALA A 74 3.56 1.72 -0.01
C ALA A 74 4.12 0.75 -1.07
N MET A 75 4.10 -0.56 -0.80
CA MET A 75 4.47 -1.59 -1.77
C MET A 75 3.44 -1.69 -2.89
N GLN A 76 2.14 -1.70 -2.58
CA GLN A 76 1.05 -1.67 -3.55
C GLN A 76 1.20 -0.48 -4.50
N ALA A 77 1.34 0.73 -3.98
CA ALA A 77 1.51 1.93 -4.80
C ALA A 77 2.74 1.88 -5.72
N LYS A 78 3.85 1.30 -5.28
CA LYS A 78 5.04 1.10 -6.12
C LYS A 78 4.82 0.07 -7.22
N LEU A 79 4.10 -1.01 -6.92
CA LEU A 79 3.77 -2.05 -7.90
C LEU A 79 2.78 -1.52 -8.94
N ASP A 80 1.79 -0.75 -8.51
CA ASP A 80 0.83 -0.09 -9.39
C ASP A 80 1.53 0.85 -10.39
N GLU A 81 2.50 1.63 -9.93
CA GLU A 81 3.31 2.50 -10.80
C GLU A 81 4.14 1.67 -11.79
N LEU A 82 4.71 0.54 -11.37
CA LEU A 82 5.43 -0.36 -12.28
C LEU A 82 4.51 -0.99 -13.33
N VAL A 83 3.30 -1.42 -12.93
CA VAL A 83 2.28 -1.95 -13.85
C VAL A 83 1.86 -0.87 -14.84
N PHE A 84 1.66 0.36 -14.38
CA PHE A 84 1.33 1.49 -15.25
C PHE A 84 2.45 1.83 -16.25
N ALA A 85 3.72 1.74 -15.83
CA ALA A 85 4.88 2.04 -16.67
C ALA A 85 5.11 1.00 -17.78
N VAL A 86 4.79 -0.27 -17.53
CA VAL A 86 5.03 -1.38 -18.48
C VAL A 86 3.93 -1.45 -19.53
N ARG A 87 4.27 -1.21 -20.81
CA ARG A 87 3.29 -1.13 -21.92
C ARG A 87 2.45 -2.39 -22.14
N GLN A 88 3.00 -3.56 -21.82
CA GLN A 88 2.30 -4.85 -21.99
C GLN A 88 1.59 -5.31 -20.71
N ALA A 89 1.74 -4.61 -19.59
CA ALA A 89 1.13 -5.01 -18.34
C ALA A 89 -0.38 -4.70 -18.34
N ASP A 90 -1.13 -5.49 -17.60
CA ASP A 90 -2.57 -5.38 -17.48
C ASP A 90 -2.93 -4.33 -16.43
N SER A 91 -3.59 -3.22 -16.81
CA SER A 91 -3.94 -2.18 -15.84
C SER A 91 -5.02 -2.62 -14.85
N ARG A 92 -5.66 -3.79 -15.05
CA ARG A 92 -6.63 -4.36 -14.10
C ARG A 92 -6.01 -4.77 -12.77
N PHE A 93 -4.67 -4.86 -12.69
CA PHE A 93 -3.97 -5.16 -11.44
C PHE A 93 -3.76 -3.93 -10.55
N ILE A 94 -3.94 -2.72 -11.10
CA ILE A 94 -3.81 -1.48 -10.33
C ILE A 94 -5.00 -1.40 -9.36
N GLY A 95 -4.72 -1.30 -8.06
CA GLY A 95 -5.74 -1.25 -7.00
C GLY A 95 -6.55 -2.55 -6.85
N ILE A 96 -5.99 -3.70 -7.22
CA ILE A 96 -6.66 -5.01 -7.16
C ILE A 96 -7.08 -5.40 -5.73
N GLU A 97 -6.41 -4.86 -4.70
CA GLU A 97 -6.71 -5.08 -3.28
C GLU A 97 -8.05 -4.51 -2.82
N HIS A 98 -8.70 -3.68 -3.64
CA HIS A 98 -10.02 -3.12 -3.36
C HIS A 98 -11.16 -3.95 -3.96
N LEU A 99 -10.84 -5.01 -4.71
CA LEU A 99 -11.83 -5.93 -5.27
C LEU A 99 -12.45 -6.80 -4.18
N THR A 100 -13.64 -7.32 -4.47
CA THR A 100 -14.23 -8.37 -3.63
C THR A 100 -13.41 -9.66 -3.74
N GLU A 101 -13.50 -10.52 -2.72
CA GLU A 101 -12.80 -11.81 -2.69
C GLU A 101 -13.08 -12.65 -3.95
N LYS A 102 -14.34 -12.71 -4.40
CA LYS A 102 -14.73 -13.44 -5.62
C LYS A 102 -14.09 -12.88 -6.89
N GLU A 103 -13.97 -11.56 -6.99
CA GLU A 103 -13.34 -10.90 -8.13
C GLU A 103 -11.83 -11.10 -8.12
N LEU A 104 -11.20 -10.98 -6.94
CA LEU A 104 -9.78 -11.23 -6.75
C LEU A 104 -9.42 -12.68 -7.09
N ASP A 105 -10.18 -13.66 -6.59
CA ASP A 105 -10.00 -15.09 -6.86
C ASP A 105 -10.10 -15.41 -8.35
N ALA A 106 -11.04 -14.79 -9.06
CA ALA A 106 -11.19 -14.96 -10.50
C ALA A 106 -9.94 -14.49 -11.26
N ILE A 107 -9.36 -13.36 -10.86
CA ILE A 107 -8.13 -12.84 -11.46
C ILE A 107 -6.92 -13.71 -11.09
N LEU A 108 -6.81 -14.15 -9.84
CA LEU A 108 -5.74 -15.05 -9.39
C LEU A 108 -5.75 -16.38 -10.14
N ALA A 109 -6.93 -16.99 -10.33
CA ALA A 109 -7.09 -18.20 -11.11
C ALA A 109 -6.67 -18.01 -12.59
N GLU A 110 -6.96 -16.84 -13.16
CA GLU A 110 -6.51 -16.50 -14.52
C GLU A 110 -4.98 -16.41 -14.60
N VAL A 111 -4.34 -15.75 -13.62
CA VAL A 111 -2.87 -15.64 -13.54
C VAL A 111 -2.21 -16.99 -13.37
N GLU A 112 -2.73 -17.83 -12.46
CA GLU A 112 -2.21 -19.18 -12.23
C GLU A 112 -2.28 -20.02 -13.50
N LYS A 113 -3.42 -20.00 -14.20
CA LYS A 113 -3.59 -20.71 -15.48
C LYS A 113 -2.57 -20.26 -16.53
N ARG A 114 -2.25 -18.97 -16.60
CA ARG A 114 -1.21 -18.45 -17.50
C ARG A 114 0.18 -18.92 -17.07
N GLY A 115 0.49 -18.88 -15.77
CA GLY A 115 1.75 -19.39 -15.23
C GLY A 115 1.99 -20.86 -15.58
N LEU A 116 0.95 -21.69 -15.45
CA LEU A 116 0.97 -23.10 -15.85
C LEU A 116 1.16 -23.29 -17.36
N ALA A 117 0.52 -22.45 -18.19
CA ALA A 117 0.71 -22.48 -19.64
C ALA A 117 2.16 -22.18 -20.03
N VAL A 118 2.78 -21.16 -19.40
CA VAL A 118 4.18 -20.80 -19.64
C VAL A 118 5.14 -21.91 -19.19
N GLN A 119 4.92 -22.47 -18.00
CA GLN A 119 5.75 -23.58 -17.49
C GLN A 119 5.65 -24.84 -18.36
N SER A 120 4.50 -25.08 -18.99
CA SER A 120 4.30 -26.19 -19.93
C SER A 120 4.83 -25.91 -21.34
N GLY A 121 5.62 -24.84 -21.53
CA GLY A 121 6.25 -24.49 -22.80
C GLY A 121 5.31 -23.86 -23.84
N LYS A 122 4.07 -23.54 -23.45
CA LYS A 122 3.14 -22.79 -24.31
C LYS A 122 3.44 -21.30 -24.17
N PRO A 123 3.33 -20.51 -25.26
CA PRO A 123 3.49 -19.06 -25.15
C PRO A 123 2.47 -18.50 -24.17
N ALA A 124 2.89 -17.54 -23.35
CA ALA A 124 2.00 -16.83 -22.44
C ALA A 124 0.81 -16.29 -23.25
N ALA A 125 -0.42 -16.63 -22.84
CA ALA A 125 -1.61 -16.12 -23.50
C ALA A 125 -1.61 -14.58 -23.45
N PRO A 126 -2.13 -13.89 -24.49
CA PRO A 126 -2.22 -12.44 -24.49
C PRO A 126 -2.92 -11.95 -23.23
N ILE A 127 -2.34 -10.94 -22.61
CA ILE A 127 -2.93 -10.26 -21.47
C ILE A 127 -4.21 -9.56 -21.97
N PRO A 128 -5.43 -9.96 -21.56
CA PRO A 128 -6.68 -9.30 -21.88
C PRO A 128 -6.85 -8.06 -20.99
N GLY A 129 -5.85 -7.18 -21.03
CA GLY A 129 -5.84 -5.92 -20.31
C GLY A 129 -6.20 -4.78 -21.23
N LYS A 130 -7.10 -3.90 -20.79
CA LYS A 130 -7.16 -2.55 -21.35
C LYS A 130 -5.91 -1.83 -20.87
N ARG A 131 -5.16 -1.19 -21.75
CA ARG A 131 -4.04 -0.34 -21.33
C ARG A 131 -4.62 0.85 -20.55
N GLY A 132 -4.06 1.15 -19.38
CA GLY A 132 -4.39 2.38 -18.66
C GLY A 132 -4.08 3.58 -19.56
N LYS A 133 -5.06 4.46 -19.79
CA LYS A 133 -4.84 5.66 -20.62
C LYS A 133 -3.85 6.58 -19.91
N ARG A 134 -2.80 6.99 -20.59
CA ARG A 134 -1.85 7.96 -20.02
C ARG A 134 -2.44 9.38 -20.03
N ALA A 135 -1.92 10.28 -19.19
CA ALA A 135 -2.40 11.67 -19.13
C ALA A 135 -2.31 12.37 -20.49
N ASP A 136 -1.24 12.13 -21.25
CA ASP A 136 -1.04 12.61 -22.62
C ASP A 136 -2.05 12.01 -23.61
N GLU A 137 -2.46 10.75 -23.42
CA GLU A 137 -3.50 10.10 -24.24
C GLU A 137 -4.91 10.60 -23.86
N ILE A 138 -5.16 10.91 -22.58
CA ILE A 138 -6.41 11.52 -22.09
C ILE A 138 -6.52 12.99 -22.54
N GLU A 139 -5.42 13.72 -22.53
CA GLU A 139 -5.34 15.12 -22.97
C GLU A 139 -5.44 15.24 -24.50
N ALA A 140 -4.89 14.28 -25.25
CA ALA A 140 -5.07 14.18 -26.69
C ALA A 140 -6.51 13.80 -27.10
N GLU A 141 -7.23 13.06 -26.25
CA GLU A 141 -8.62 12.66 -26.48
C GLU A 141 -9.64 13.70 -25.96
N GLN A 142 -9.22 14.63 -25.09
CA GLN A 142 -10.00 15.83 -24.76
C GLN A 142 -9.86 16.85 -25.91
N PRO A 143 -10.86 17.01 -26.79
CA PRO A 143 -10.79 18.04 -27.81
C PRO A 143 -10.68 19.39 -27.09
N ALA A 144 -9.68 20.18 -27.49
CA ALA A 144 -9.41 21.51 -26.97
C ALA A 144 -10.71 22.21 -26.55
N LYS A 145 -10.89 22.41 -25.23
CA LYS A 145 -11.99 23.19 -24.68
C LYS A 145 -12.16 24.43 -25.54
N ALA A 146 -13.32 24.54 -26.18
CA ALA A 146 -13.67 25.62 -27.09
C ALA A 146 -13.22 26.96 -26.50
N SER A 147 -12.28 27.61 -27.20
CA SER A 147 -11.86 28.97 -26.88
C SER A 147 -13.09 29.89 -26.90
N PRO A 148 -13.36 30.69 -25.85
CA PRO A 148 -14.57 31.52 -25.73
C PRO A 148 -14.46 32.80 -26.57
N ALA A 149 -13.98 32.70 -27.81
CA ALA A 149 -13.73 33.84 -28.69
C ALA A 149 -14.92 34.18 -29.60
N LYS A 150 -15.96 33.32 -29.68
CA LYS A 150 -17.07 33.51 -30.65
C LYS A 150 -18.32 34.21 -30.08
N GLU A 151 -18.37 34.51 -28.78
CA GLU A 151 -19.54 35.15 -28.15
C GLU A 151 -19.46 36.70 -28.16
N ARG A 152 -18.33 37.30 -28.53
CA ARG A 152 -18.17 38.76 -28.61
C ARG A 152 -18.55 39.41 -29.96
N ALA A 153 -18.91 38.62 -30.98
CA ALA A 153 -19.12 39.13 -32.34
C ALA A 153 -20.60 39.29 -32.77
N ALA A 154 -21.57 39.09 -31.87
CA ALA A 154 -22.99 39.27 -32.16
C ALA A 154 -23.62 40.38 -31.31
N LYS A 155 -23.14 41.62 -31.48
CA LYS A 155 -23.94 42.82 -31.18
C LYS A 155 -24.14 43.59 -32.49
N PRO A 156 -25.36 43.67 -33.03
CA PRO A 156 -25.59 44.50 -34.20
C PRO A 156 -25.48 45.97 -33.78
N ALA A 157 -24.61 46.70 -34.49
CA ALA A 157 -24.55 48.15 -34.43
C ALA A 157 -25.83 48.74 -35.03
N THR A 158 -26.75 49.22 -34.19
CA THR A 158 -27.84 50.09 -34.62
C THR A 158 -27.27 51.48 -34.93
N ARG A 159 -26.99 51.73 -36.21
CA ARG A 159 -26.60 53.04 -36.72
C ARG A 159 -27.87 53.83 -37.10
N LYS A 160 -28.00 55.01 -36.47
CA LYS A 160 -29.00 56.09 -36.60
C LYS A 160 -29.20 56.58 -38.05
N PRO A 161 -30.31 57.25 -38.39
CA PRO A 161 -30.25 58.72 -38.62
C PRO A 161 -31.53 59.47 -38.15
N ALA A 162 -31.45 60.59 -37.43
CA ALA A 162 -31.35 61.99 -37.89
C ALA A 162 -32.73 62.71 -37.98
N ALA A 163 -32.84 63.79 -37.18
CA ALA A 163 -33.58 65.04 -37.34
C ALA A 163 -35.01 65.05 -37.95
N LYS A 164 -35.99 65.52 -37.15
CA LYS A 164 -36.51 66.89 -37.23
C LYS A 164 -37.23 67.27 -35.94
#